data_AF-A0AA37SY04-F1
#
_entry.id   AF-A0AA37SY04-F1
#
_cell.length_a   1.000
_cell.length_b   1.000
_cell.length_c   1.000
_cell.angle_alpha   90.00
_cell.angle_beta   90.00
_cell.angle_gamma   90.00
#
_symmetry.space_group_name_H-M   'P 1'
#
loop_
_entity.id
_entity.type
_entity.pdbx_description
1 polymer ?
#
loop_
_entity_poly.entity_id
_entity_poly.type
_entity_poly.pdbx_seq_one_letter_code
_entity_poly.pdbx_strand_id
1 'polypeptide(L)'
;MKKATPYIIMFLMISLMFLYFEISKASAEISRDHEKGEYPYTRLVNHTDSIKVFFTENKKDVTCHVRVITPLRQWQSEPVTVSKLVFEKTPLMACLPRKNAQGIYAHVWAENITVQ
;
A
#
# COMPACT_ATOMS: atom_id res chain seq x y z
N MET A 1 -7.81 -48.80 27.04
CA MET A 1 -7.31 -47.72 26.14
C MET A 1 -8.44 -47.35 25.18
N LYS A 2 -9.08 -46.19 25.36
CA LYS A 2 -10.25 -45.77 24.55
C LYS A 2 -9.73 -45.28 23.19
N LYS A 3 -9.99 -46.03 22.12
CA LYS A 3 -9.65 -45.64 20.75
C LYS A 3 -10.53 -44.44 20.39
N ALA A 4 -9.94 -43.26 20.28
CA ALA A 4 -10.65 -42.07 19.83
C ALA A 4 -11.23 -42.32 18.43
N THR A 5 -12.51 -42.00 18.26
CA THR A 5 -13.27 -42.24 17.04
C THR A 5 -12.69 -41.38 15.91
N PRO A 6 -12.38 -41.94 14.72
CA PRO A 6 -11.62 -41.26 13.66
C PRO A 6 -12.29 -39.97 13.16
N TYR A 7 -13.61 -39.87 13.29
CA TYR A 7 -14.38 -38.69 12.91
C TYR A 7 -14.09 -37.45 13.77
N ILE A 8 -13.74 -37.62 15.05
CA ILE A 8 -13.40 -36.49 15.94
C ILE A 8 -12.08 -35.85 15.50
N ILE A 9 -11.11 -36.70 15.12
CA ILE A 9 -9.82 -36.25 14.60
C ILE A 9 -10.02 -35.56 13.25
N MET A 10 -10.86 -36.11 12.36
CA MET A 10 -11.18 -35.49 11.07
C MET A 10 -11.83 -34.11 11.21
N PHE A 11 -12.77 -33.95 12.15
CA PHE A 11 -13.45 -32.67 12.41
C PHE A 11 -12.50 -31.62 13.01
N LEU A 12 -11.56 -32.04 13.86
CA LEU A 12 -10.50 -31.19 14.41
C LEU A 12 -9.55 -30.67 13.32
N MET A 13 -9.19 -31.51 12.35
CA MET A 13 -8.32 -31.11 11.23
C MET A 13 -9.00 -30.11 10.29
N ILE A 14 -10.29 -30.28 10.02
CA ILE A 14 -11.09 -29.36 9.20
C ILE A 14 -11.25 -28.01 9.90
N SER A 15 -11.52 -28.01 11.21
CA SER A 15 -11.59 -26.80 12.04
C SER A 15 -10.29 -25.99 12.00
N LEU A 16 -9.13 -26.66 12.09
CA LEU A 16 -7.82 -26.01 12.00
C LEU A 16 -7.60 -25.31 10.64
N MET A 17 -8.11 -25.88 9.54
CA MET A 17 -7.94 -25.34 8.19
C MET A 17 -8.66 -24.00 7.98
N PHE A 18 -9.79 -23.76 8.68
CA PHE A 18 -10.54 -22.50 8.57
C PHE A 18 -9.89 -21.32 9.31
N LEU A 19 -8.93 -21.57 10.20
CA LEU A 19 -8.24 -20.51 10.96
C LEU A 19 -7.12 -19.81 10.17
N TYR A 20 -6.79 -20.27 8.97
CA TYR A 20 -5.72 -19.70 8.14
C TYR A 20 -6.21 -18.78 7.02
N PHE A 21 -7.46 -18.30 7.07
CA PHE A 21 -7.95 -17.32 6.08
C PHE A 21 -7.38 -15.92 6.39
N GLU A 22 -6.11 -15.73 6.06
CA GLU A 22 -5.44 -14.45 6.13
C GLU A 22 -6.01 -13.51 5.07
N ILE A 23 -6.59 -12.38 5.53
CA ILE A 23 -7.03 -11.30 4.64
C ILE A 23 -5.78 -10.71 3.99
N SER A 24 -5.53 -11.08 2.74
CA SER A 24 -4.37 -10.63 1.98
C SER A 24 -4.46 -9.12 1.72
N LYS A 25 -3.64 -8.33 2.40
CA LYS A 25 -3.48 -6.90 2.09
C LYS A 25 -2.65 -6.76 0.82
N ALA A 26 -3.22 -6.13 -0.20
CA ALA A 26 -2.52 -5.90 -1.46
C ALA A 26 -1.63 -4.66 -1.37
N SER A 27 -0.47 -4.71 -2.02
CA SER A 27 0.42 -3.56 -2.17
C SER A 27 1.03 -3.54 -3.56
N ALA A 28 1.09 -2.36 -4.16
CA ALA A 28 1.75 -2.13 -5.44
C ALA A 28 2.91 -1.14 -5.26
N GLU A 29 4.07 -1.48 -5.80
CA GLU A 29 5.20 -0.56 -5.90
C GLU A 29 5.07 0.27 -7.17
N ILE A 30 5.24 1.58 -7.04
CA ILE A 30 5.16 2.51 -8.16
C ILE A 30 6.56 2.68 -8.73
N SER A 31 6.79 2.14 -9.92
CA SER A 31 8.06 2.30 -10.62
C SER A 31 8.17 3.68 -11.29
N ARG A 32 9.39 4.19 -11.39
CA ARG A 32 9.68 5.49 -12.04
C ARG A 32 9.17 5.57 -13.47
N ASP A 33 9.13 4.45 -14.18
CA ASP A 33 8.74 4.37 -15.58
C ASP A 33 7.22 4.34 -15.80
N HIS A 34 6.43 4.11 -14.75
CA HIS A 34 4.98 3.93 -14.86
C HIS A 34 4.18 5.19 -14.48
N GLU A 35 4.81 6.21 -13.91
CA GLU A 35 4.15 7.47 -13.59
C GLU A 35 4.57 8.62 -14.50
N LYS A 36 3.82 8.79 -15.60
CA LYS A 36 3.80 10.02 -16.40
C LYS A 36 2.95 11.10 -15.73
N GLY A 37 3.20 11.37 -14.45
CA GLY A 37 2.48 12.38 -13.67
C GLY A 37 2.89 13.81 -14.01
N GLU A 38 2.10 14.77 -13.53
CA GLU A 38 2.50 16.17 -13.42
C GLU A 38 3.07 16.43 -12.01
N TYR A 39 3.73 17.56 -11.80
CA TYR A 39 4.08 18.04 -10.46
C TYR A 39 2.86 17.95 -9.51
N PRO A 40 2.99 17.37 -8.29
CA PRO A 40 4.23 17.01 -7.58
C PRO A 40 4.70 15.55 -7.72
N TYR A 41 3.92 14.67 -8.34
CA TYR A 41 4.12 13.21 -8.23
C TYR A 41 5.41 12.73 -8.87
N THR A 42 5.69 13.18 -10.10
CA THR A 42 6.95 12.85 -10.80
C THR A 42 8.19 13.31 -10.05
N ARG A 43 8.10 14.46 -9.37
CA ARG A 43 9.21 14.95 -8.56
C ARG A 43 9.43 14.05 -7.35
N LEU A 44 8.35 13.65 -6.67
CA LEU A 44 8.42 12.75 -5.53
C LEU A 44 9.08 11.42 -5.93
N VAL A 45 8.56 10.75 -6.96
CA VAL A 45 9.08 9.49 -7.51
C VAL A 45 10.57 9.55 -7.87
N ASN A 46 11.02 10.67 -8.44
CA ASN A 46 12.41 10.83 -8.87
C ASN A 46 13.39 11.11 -7.71
N HIS A 47 12.91 11.56 -6.55
CA HIS A 47 13.76 11.96 -5.42
C HIS A 47 13.65 11.02 -4.22
N THR A 48 12.90 9.93 -4.35
CA THR A 48 12.70 8.91 -3.32
C THR A 48 13.28 7.57 -3.77
N ASP A 49 13.59 6.70 -2.80
CA ASP A 49 14.09 5.35 -3.08
C ASP A 49 12.95 4.44 -3.54
N SER A 50 11.81 4.51 -2.85
CA SER A 50 10.63 3.68 -3.17
C SER A 50 9.34 4.38 -2.75
N ILE A 51 8.30 4.19 -3.56
CA ILE A 51 6.93 4.60 -3.25
C ILE A 51 6.03 3.37 -3.39
N LYS A 52 5.30 3.04 -2.32
CA LYS A 52 4.40 1.88 -2.25
C LYS A 52 2.99 2.32 -1.94
N VAL A 53 2.04 1.88 -2.74
CA VAL A 53 0.61 2.05 -2.51
C VAL A 53 0.08 0.78 -1.86
N PHE A 54 -0.41 0.91 -0.63
CA PHE A 54 -1.09 -0.17 0.08
C PHE A 54 -2.59 0.02 -0.05
N PHE A 55 -3.32 -1.04 -0.36
CA PHE A 55 -4.75 -0.92 -0.60
C PHE A 55 -5.54 -2.16 -0.18
N THR A 56 -6.81 -1.91 0.14
CA THR A 56 -7.84 -2.92 0.35
C THR A 56 -9.03 -2.56 -0.51
N GLU A 57 -9.51 -3.51 -1.30
CA GLU A 57 -10.58 -3.30 -2.25
C GLU A 57 -11.89 -3.92 -1.75
N ASN A 58 -12.98 -3.16 -1.91
CA ASN A 58 -14.36 -3.62 -1.80
C ASN A 58 -15.05 -3.49 -3.17
N LYS A 59 -16.32 -3.92 -3.29
CA LYS A 59 -17.04 -4.01 -4.60
C LYS A 59 -17.03 -2.73 -5.45
N LYS A 60 -16.95 -1.54 -4.85
CA LYS A 60 -17.00 -0.24 -5.56
C LYS A 60 -15.85 0.69 -5.22
N ASP A 61 -15.23 0.49 -4.07
CA ASP A 61 -14.30 1.44 -3.47
C ASP A 61 -13.01 0.75 -3.08
N VAL A 62 -11.93 1.52 -3.11
CA VAL A 62 -10.60 1.13 -2.69
C VAL A 62 -10.20 2.05 -1.55
N THR A 63 -9.86 1.49 -0.40
CA THR A 63 -9.22 2.22 0.68
C THR A 63 -7.72 2.00 0.56
N CYS A 64 -6.96 3.08 0.44
CA CYS A 64 -5.53 3.01 0.21
C CYS A 64 -4.75 4.09 0.94
N HIS A 65 -3.46 3.83 1.15
CA HIS A 65 -2.49 4.79 1.67
C HIS A 65 -1.15 4.59 0.98
N VAL A 66 -0.30 5.59 1.07
CA VAL A 66 0.98 5.62 0.37
C VAL A 66 2.11 5.69 1.37
N ARG A 67 3.12 4.85 1.15
CA ARG A 67 4.38 4.89 1.88
C ARG A 67 5.48 5.37 0.96
N VAL A 68 6.23 6.36 1.42
CA VAL A 68 7.36 6.95 0.72
C VAL A 68 8.61 6.69 1.54
N ILE A 69 9.64 6.15 0.91
CA ILE A 69 10.90 5.77 1.56
C ILE A 69 12.03 6.60 0.94
N THR A 70 12.80 7.29 1.79
CA THR A 70 14.09 7.92 1.48
C THR A 70 15.20 7.26 2.29
N PRO A 71 16.49 7.57 2.02
CA PRO A 71 17.59 7.04 2.81
C PRO A 71 17.52 7.40 4.30
N LEU A 72 16.86 8.52 4.63
CA LEU A 72 16.79 9.07 5.98
C LEU A 72 15.46 8.79 6.70
N ARG A 73 14.37 8.62 5.96
CA ARG A 73 13.03 8.62 6.55
C ARG A 73 12.03 7.78 5.75
N GLN A 74 11.00 7.34 6.46
CA GLN A 74 9.79 6.81 5.87
C GLN A 74 8.59 7.70 6.22
N TRP A 75 7.83 8.12 5.22
CA TRP A 75 6.52 8.75 5.42
C TRP A 75 5.40 7.79 5.06
N GLN A 76 4.29 7.92 5.77
CA GLN A 76 3.05 7.23 5.45
C GLN A 76 1.92 8.26 5.40
N SER A 77 1.13 8.22 4.33
CA SER A 77 -0.07 9.06 4.24
C SER A 77 -1.19 8.48 5.10
N GLU A 78 -2.13 9.35 5.48
CA GLU A 78 -3.41 8.90 5.99
C GLU A 78 -4.14 8.05 4.93
N PRO A 79 -4.92 7.03 5.35
CA PRO A 79 -5.77 6.27 4.45
C PRO A 79 -6.86 7.14 3.82
N VAL A 80 -7.11 6.92 2.54
CA VAL A 80 -8.19 7.55 1.78
C VAL A 80 -9.02 6.50 1.07
N THR A 81 -10.31 6.74 0.95
CA THR A 81 -11.22 5.88 0.18
C THR A 81 -11.57 6.56 -1.13
N VAL A 82 -11.32 5.86 -2.23
CA VAL A 82 -11.55 6.32 -3.60
C VAL A 82 -12.35 5.28 -4.36
N SER A 83 -13.03 5.69 -5.44
CA SER A 83 -13.69 4.71 -6.31
C SER A 83 -12.65 3.81 -6.99
N LYS A 84 -13.01 2.53 -7.19
CA LYS A 84 -12.16 1.56 -7.88
C LYS A 84 -11.72 2.04 -9.28
N LEU A 85 -12.63 2.67 -10.02
CA LEU A 85 -12.35 3.20 -11.36
C LEU A 85 -11.23 4.27 -11.36
N VAL A 86 -11.21 5.14 -10.34
CA VAL A 86 -10.18 6.19 -10.21
C VAL A 86 -8.85 5.57 -9.76
N PHE A 87 -8.90 4.61 -8.85
CA PHE A 87 -7.71 3.89 -8.37
C PHE A 87 -6.99 3.14 -9.51
N GLU A 88 -7.73 2.40 -10.34
CA GLU A 88 -7.15 1.62 -11.45
C GLU A 88 -6.45 2.49 -12.51
N LYS A 89 -6.94 3.72 -12.72
CA LYS A 89 -6.35 4.66 -13.70
C LYS A 89 -5.13 5.39 -13.15
N THR A 90 -5.20 5.83 -11.90
CA THR A 90 -4.19 6.71 -11.29
C THR A 90 -3.96 6.35 -9.82
N PRO A 91 -3.35 5.19 -9.52
CA PRO A 91 -3.31 4.65 -8.16
C PRO A 91 -2.58 5.57 -7.18
N LEU A 92 -1.42 6.13 -7.54
CA LEU A 92 -0.70 7.03 -6.65
C LEU A 92 -1.46 8.34 -6.42
N MET A 93 -1.95 8.99 -7.47
CA MET A 93 -2.68 10.26 -7.36
C MET A 93 -4.01 10.11 -6.60
N ALA A 94 -4.67 8.96 -6.77
CA ALA A 94 -5.89 8.64 -6.04
C ALA A 94 -5.61 8.43 -4.54
N CYS A 95 -4.50 7.75 -4.21
CA CYS A 95 -4.15 7.40 -2.83
C CYS A 95 -3.34 8.48 -2.09
N LEU A 96 -2.81 9.47 -2.81
CA LEU A 96 -2.04 10.57 -2.24
C LEU A 96 -2.56 11.90 -2.81
N PRO A 97 -3.44 12.61 -2.07
CA PRO A 97 -3.94 13.91 -2.49
C PRO A 97 -2.80 14.89 -2.79
N ARG A 98 -2.98 15.75 -3.80
CA ARG A 98 -1.94 16.65 -4.32
C ARG A 98 -1.26 17.48 -3.23
N LYS A 99 -2.03 17.99 -2.26
CA LYS A 99 -1.48 18.76 -1.13
C LYS A 99 -0.53 17.94 -0.27
N ASN A 100 -0.86 16.68 -0.01
CA ASN A 100 -0.02 15.78 0.77
C ASN A 100 1.25 15.42 -0.01
N ALA A 101 1.12 15.14 -1.31
CA ALA A 101 2.27 14.89 -2.18
C ALA A 101 3.23 16.10 -2.24
N GLN A 102 2.70 17.32 -2.30
CA GLN A 102 3.51 18.56 -2.24
C GLN A 102 4.25 18.68 -0.92
N GLY A 103 3.57 18.46 0.22
CA GLY A 103 4.20 18.52 1.54
C GLY A 103 5.31 17.50 1.70
N ILE A 104 5.06 16.24 1.33
CA ILE A 104 6.06 15.17 1.37
C ILE A 104 7.24 15.51 0.45
N TYR A 105 6.96 15.97 -0.78
CA TYR A 105 8.04 16.36 -1.70
C TYR A 105 8.90 17.50 -1.14
N ALA A 106 8.32 18.50 -0.48
CA ALA A 106 9.09 19.56 0.15
C ALA A 106 10.04 19.01 1.23
N HIS A 107 9.61 18.02 2.02
CA HIS A 107 10.48 17.35 2.99
C HIS A 107 11.57 16.52 2.32
N VAL A 108 11.22 15.69 1.33
CA VAL A 108 12.18 14.87 0.55
C VAL A 108 13.25 15.74 -0.11
N TRP A 109 12.83 16.85 -0.71
CA TRP A 109 13.75 17.75 -1.39
C TRP A 109 14.73 18.41 -0.42
N ALA A 110 14.26 18.84 0.76
CA ALA A 110 15.12 19.37 1.81
C ALA A 110 16.13 18.32 2.31
N GLU A 111 15.72 17.06 2.48
CA GLU A 111 16.60 15.95 2.86
C GLU A 111 17.72 15.75 1.83
N ASN A 112 17.40 15.71 0.53
CA ASN A 112 18.40 15.46 -0.50
C ASN A 112 19.45 16.57 -0.63
N ILE A 113 19.12 17.82 -0.26
CA ILE A 113 20.11 18.92 -0.23
C ILE A 113 21.13 18.71 0.91
N THR A 114 20.73 18.07 2.01
CA THR A 114 21.60 17.87 3.18
C THR A 114 22.53 16.66 3.09
N VAL A 115 22.29 15.77 2.13
CA VAL A 115 23.06 14.51 1.95
C VAL A 115 24.09 14.62 0.79
N GLN A 116 24.04 15.71 0.01
CA GLN A 116 25.03 16.04 -1.03
C GLN A 116 26.28 16.71 -0.45
#